data_AF-N6YI96-F1
#
_entry.id   AF-N6YI96-F1
#
_cell.length_a   1.000
_cell.length_b   1.000
_cell.length_c   1.000
_cell.angle_alpha   90.00
_cell.angle_beta   90.00
_cell.angle_gamma   90.00
#
_symmetry.space_group_name_H-M   'P 1'
#
loop_
_entity.id
_entity.type
_entity.pdbx_description
1 polymer ?
#
loop_
_entity_poly.entity_id
_entity_poly.type
_entity_poly.pdbx_seq_one_letter_code
_entity_poly.pdbx_strand_id
1 'polypeptide(L)'
;MTKQLPRGIRNNNPGNVERGKDRWLGMSADQSADTRFLVFDTPEAGIRALMRILINYQERHDIKTLRDAINRWAPPGENNSSAYVQHVSRLTGLDPDEPLDFLDREINIALARAIVRHENGEPTVYGRKEWYGDDVFDRAAVMAGFEPTSKPLVKSRTVAGAVIAAAGAAVGVAVGAPETAEVAAGLPITAEDVTVIAGVLTPLLGVSILQYLSPIATLAGVALTIYARWDDARRKLR
;
A
#
# COMPACT_ATOMS: atom_id res chain seq x y z
N MET A 1 -2.07 -18.93 -29.94
CA MET A 1 -3.36 -18.70 -29.26
C MET A 1 -3.08 -18.03 -27.92
N THR A 2 -3.61 -16.84 -27.67
CA THR A 2 -3.54 -16.20 -26.35
C THR A 2 -4.45 -16.96 -25.39
N LYS A 3 -3.89 -17.51 -24.30
CA LYS A 3 -4.65 -18.27 -23.31
C LYS A 3 -5.65 -17.33 -22.61
N GLN A 4 -6.93 -17.70 -22.61
CA GLN A 4 -7.97 -16.91 -21.95
C GLN A 4 -7.68 -16.81 -20.45
N LEU A 5 -7.75 -15.61 -19.87
CA LEU A 5 -7.52 -15.41 -18.43
C LEU A 5 -8.47 -16.26 -17.57
N PRO A 6 -8.05 -16.68 -16.36
CA PRO A 6 -8.92 -17.42 -15.43
C PRO A 6 -10.19 -16.64 -15.08
N ARG A 7 -11.27 -17.36 -14.77
CA ARG A 7 -12.58 -16.78 -14.40
C ARG A 7 -12.46 -15.73 -13.31
N GLY A 8 -11.76 -16.03 -12.21
CA GLY A 8 -11.63 -15.10 -11.08
C GLY A 8 -11.01 -13.76 -11.48
N ILE A 9 -10.01 -13.80 -12.36
CA ILE A 9 -9.38 -12.59 -12.93
C ILE A 9 -10.33 -11.83 -13.84
N ARG A 10 -11.12 -12.52 -14.69
CA ARG A 10 -12.09 -11.87 -15.59
C ARG A 10 -13.25 -11.24 -14.84
N ASN A 11 -13.70 -11.84 -13.75
CA ASN A 11 -14.84 -11.38 -12.96
C ASN A 11 -14.45 -10.33 -11.91
N ASN A 12 -13.18 -9.91 -11.87
CA ASN A 12 -12.60 -9.14 -10.75
C ASN A 12 -12.87 -9.77 -9.37
N ASN A 13 -13.01 -11.09 -9.35
CA ASN A 13 -13.28 -11.89 -8.16
C ASN A 13 -12.17 -12.94 -8.00
N PRO A 14 -10.94 -12.52 -7.70
CA PRO A 14 -9.79 -13.41 -7.76
C PRO A 14 -9.78 -14.45 -6.62
N GLY A 15 -10.60 -14.27 -5.57
CA GLY A 15 -10.84 -15.28 -4.54
C GLY A 15 -11.94 -16.28 -4.90
N ASN A 16 -12.60 -16.16 -6.05
CA ASN A 16 -13.79 -16.95 -6.40
C ASN A 16 -14.86 -16.91 -5.28
N VAL A 17 -15.17 -15.71 -4.75
CA VAL A 17 -16.23 -15.54 -3.74
C VAL A 17 -17.59 -15.86 -4.38
N GLU A 18 -18.30 -16.82 -3.79
CA GLU A 18 -19.60 -17.26 -4.26
C GLU A 18 -20.70 -16.24 -3.96
N ARG A 19 -21.78 -16.32 -4.73
CA ARG A 19 -22.99 -15.53 -4.50
C ARG A 19 -23.63 -15.93 -3.18
N GLY A 20 -24.10 -14.93 -2.46
CA GLY A 20 -24.89 -15.09 -1.25
C GLY A 20 -26.02 -14.06 -1.20
N LYS A 21 -26.63 -13.94 -0.02
CA LYS A 21 -27.66 -12.91 0.23
C LYS A 21 -27.07 -11.52 0.42
N ASP A 22 -25.78 -11.45 0.75
CA ASP A 22 -25.11 -10.21 1.12
C ASP A 22 -24.69 -9.42 -0.12
N ARG A 23 -24.86 -8.09 -0.04
CA ARG A 23 -24.32 -7.15 -1.02
C ARG A 23 -22.94 -6.69 -0.57
N TRP A 24 -21.95 -6.87 -1.44
CA TRP A 24 -20.57 -6.48 -1.20
C TRP A 24 -20.28 -5.09 -1.78
N LEU A 25 -19.41 -4.32 -1.10
CA LEU A 25 -18.91 -3.05 -1.63
C LEU A 25 -18.13 -3.32 -2.94
N GLY A 26 -18.47 -2.59 -4.01
CA GLY A 26 -17.87 -2.73 -5.33
C GLY A 26 -18.34 -3.95 -6.12
N MET A 27 -19.40 -4.63 -5.65
CA MET A 27 -20.11 -5.64 -6.44
C MET A 27 -20.78 -4.99 -7.66
N SER A 28 -20.53 -5.54 -8.85
CA SER A 28 -21.09 -5.03 -10.10
C SER A 28 -22.62 -5.05 -10.08
N ALA A 29 -23.25 -4.05 -10.69
CA ALA A 29 -24.69 -4.04 -10.90
C ALA A 29 -25.13 -5.17 -11.86
N ASP A 30 -24.31 -5.45 -12.87
CA ASP A 30 -24.50 -6.60 -13.76
C ASP A 30 -23.75 -7.82 -13.23
N GLN A 31 -24.53 -8.84 -12.91
CA GLN A 31 -24.08 -10.12 -12.38
C GLN A 31 -24.30 -11.26 -13.39
N SER A 32 -24.55 -10.97 -14.67
CA SER A 32 -24.86 -11.98 -15.69
C SER A 32 -23.65 -12.79 -16.17
N ALA A 33 -22.43 -12.29 -15.97
CA ALA A 33 -21.21 -12.93 -16.45
C ALA A 33 -20.87 -14.27 -15.77
N ASP A 34 -21.44 -14.56 -14.60
CA ASP A 34 -21.26 -15.83 -13.90
C ASP A 34 -22.51 -16.16 -13.07
N THR A 35 -22.93 -17.41 -13.01
CA THR A 35 -24.15 -17.80 -12.27
C THR A 35 -23.88 -18.19 -10.82
N ARG A 36 -22.64 -18.53 -10.46
CA ARG A 36 -22.25 -19.01 -9.12
C ARG A 36 -21.41 -17.99 -8.35
N PHE A 37 -20.48 -17.33 -9.03
CA PHE A 37 -19.53 -16.41 -8.42
C PHE A 37 -19.97 -14.96 -8.57
N LEU A 38 -19.57 -14.13 -7.61
CA LEU A 38 -19.77 -12.69 -7.69
C LEU A 38 -18.92 -12.08 -8.80
N VAL A 39 -19.41 -10.99 -9.39
CA VAL A 39 -18.66 -10.11 -10.29
C VAL A 39 -18.45 -8.77 -9.58
N PHE A 40 -17.24 -8.24 -9.63
CA PHE A 40 -16.91 -6.94 -9.04
C PHE A 40 -16.55 -5.94 -10.15
N ASP A 41 -16.75 -4.65 -9.86
CA ASP A 41 -16.36 -3.58 -10.79
C ASP A 41 -14.83 -3.44 -10.90
N THR A 42 -14.12 -3.74 -9.82
CA THR A 42 -12.66 -3.64 -9.74
C THR A 42 -12.04 -4.83 -9.00
N PRO A 43 -10.80 -5.23 -9.33
CA PRO A 43 -10.11 -6.32 -8.62
C PRO A 43 -9.88 -5.98 -7.14
N GLU A 44 -9.68 -4.71 -6.79
CA GLU A 44 -9.57 -4.25 -5.40
C GLU A 44 -10.83 -4.61 -4.60
N ALA A 45 -12.02 -4.46 -5.19
CA ALA A 45 -13.27 -4.80 -4.52
C ALA A 45 -13.43 -6.31 -4.27
N GLY A 46 -13.03 -7.15 -5.22
CA GLY A 46 -13.04 -8.60 -5.05
C GLY A 46 -11.99 -9.09 -4.04
N ILE A 47 -10.79 -8.53 -4.07
CA ILE A 47 -9.74 -8.83 -3.06
C ILE A 47 -10.19 -8.34 -1.68
N ARG A 48 -10.81 -7.16 -1.58
CA ARG A 48 -11.39 -6.66 -0.34
C ARG A 48 -12.45 -7.61 0.22
N ALA A 49 -13.33 -8.16 -0.63
CA ALA A 49 -14.32 -9.15 -0.19
C ALA A 49 -13.63 -10.39 0.43
N LEU A 50 -12.59 -10.91 -0.21
CA LEU A 50 -11.76 -11.99 0.34
C LEU A 50 -11.17 -11.60 1.71
N MET A 51 -10.51 -10.45 1.81
CA MET A 51 -9.88 -9.98 3.06
C MET A 51 -10.89 -9.84 4.20
N ARG A 52 -12.10 -9.34 3.91
CA ARG A 52 -13.21 -9.23 4.87
C ARG A 52 -13.72 -10.58 5.34
N ILE A 53 -13.69 -11.60 4.47
CA ILE A 53 -14.06 -12.96 4.88
C ILE A 53 -13.03 -13.51 5.86
N LEU A 54 -11.73 -13.31 5.62
CA LEU A 54 -10.66 -13.71 6.55
C LEU A 54 -10.79 -13.00 7.91
N ILE A 55 -11.05 -11.69 7.91
CA ILE A 55 -11.33 -10.93 9.15
C ILE A 55 -12.52 -11.55 9.89
N ASN A 56 -13.62 -11.82 9.19
CA ASN A 56 -14.82 -12.42 9.79
C ASN A 56 -14.56 -13.84 10.34
N TYR A 57 -13.64 -14.60 9.76
CA TYR A 57 -13.28 -15.93 10.28
C TYR A 57 -12.73 -15.84 11.70
N GLN A 58 -11.88 -14.85 11.98
CA GLN A 58 -11.38 -14.62 13.33
C GLN A 58 -12.46 -13.99 14.22
N GLU A 59 -13.06 -12.88 13.80
CA GLU A 59 -13.97 -12.10 14.64
C GLU A 59 -15.26 -12.84 15.01
N ARG A 60 -15.78 -13.69 14.11
CA ARG A 60 -17.11 -14.32 14.28
C ARG A 60 -17.07 -15.82 14.50
N HIS A 61 -15.95 -16.46 14.17
CA HIS A 61 -15.84 -17.92 14.21
C HIS A 61 -14.64 -18.41 15.03
N ASP A 62 -13.87 -17.51 15.64
CA ASP A 62 -12.68 -17.81 16.45
C ASP A 62 -11.63 -18.65 15.70
N ILE A 63 -11.59 -18.53 14.37
CA ILE A 63 -10.63 -19.25 13.53
C ILE A 63 -9.32 -18.48 13.53
N LYS A 64 -8.24 -19.17 13.93
CA LYS A 64 -6.91 -18.57 14.12
C LYS A 64 -5.79 -19.37 13.47
N THR A 65 -6.08 -20.40 12.69
CA THR A 65 -5.03 -21.19 12.01
C THR A 65 -5.24 -21.12 10.50
N LEU A 66 -4.14 -21.25 9.76
CA LEU A 66 -4.20 -21.35 8.30
C LEU A 66 -5.03 -22.57 7.87
N ARG A 67 -4.86 -23.71 8.56
CA ARG A 67 -5.60 -24.94 8.26
C ARG A 67 -7.10 -24.73 8.38
N ASP A 68 -7.57 -24.15 9.48
CA ASP A 68 -9.00 -23.94 9.71
C ASP A 68 -9.59 -22.89 8.76
N ALA A 69 -8.83 -21.83 8.47
CA ALA A 69 -9.24 -20.81 7.51
C ALA A 69 -9.44 -21.42 6.11
N ILE A 70 -8.48 -22.23 5.62
CA ILE A 70 -8.58 -22.85 4.30
C ILE A 70 -9.63 -23.97 4.26
N ASN A 71 -9.77 -24.76 5.32
CA ASN A 71 -10.84 -25.76 5.40
C ASN A 71 -12.23 -25.11 5.41
N ARG A 72 -12.37 -23.91 5.96
CA ARG A 72 -13.61 -23.14 5.86
C ARG A 72 -13.79 -22.51 4.48
N TRP A 73 -12.71 -22.03 3.87
CA TRP A 73 -12.70 -21.41 2.55
C TRP A 73 -13.05 -22.41 1.44
N ALA A 74 -12.46 -23.60 1.50
CA ALA A 74 -12.64 -24.70 0.55
C ALA A 74 -12.82 -26.02 1.31
N PRO A 75 -14.05 -26.35 1.75
CA PRO A 75 -14.34 -27.53 2.54
C PRO A 75 -13.90 -28.85 1.88
N PRO A 76 -13.43 -29.83 2.68
CA PRO A 76 -13.04 -31.13 2.16
C PRO A 76 -14.28 -31.90 1.66
N GLY A 77 -14.13 -32.57 0.51
CA GLY A 77 -15.20 -33.31 -0.16
C GLY A 77 -15.20 -33.03 -1.66
N GLU A 78 -15.33 -31.76 -2.03
CA GLU A 78 -15.19 -31.30 -3.41
C GLU A 78 -13.74 -30.91 -3.77
N ASN A 79 -12.94 -30.61 -2.74
CA ASN A 79 -11.57 -30.08 -2.89
C ASN A 79 -10.55 -30.92 -2.12
N ASN A 80 -9.29 -30.89 -2.57
CA ASN A 80 -8.16 -31.41 -1.81
C ASN A 80 -7.66 -30.32 -0.84
N SER A 81 -8.40 -30.06 0.23
CA SER A 81 -8.12 -28.99 1.20
C SER A 81 -6.72 -29.14 1.82
N SER A 82 -6.24 -30.37 2.02
CA SER A 82 -4.86 -30.61 2.49
C SER A 82 -3.80 -30.09 1.52
N ALA A 83 -3.98 -30.30 0.21
CA ALA A 83 -3.09 -29.74 -0.80
C ALA A 83 -3.20 -28.20 -0.88
N TYR A 84 -4.40 -27.65 -0.64
CA TYR A 84 -4.59 -26.20 -0.55
C TYR A 84 -3.81 -25.63 0.62
N VAL A 85 -4.00 -26.15 1.83
CA VAL A 85 -3.28 -25.72 3.04
C VAL A 85 -1.76 -25.73 2.80
N GLN A 86 -1.22 -26.83 2.25
CA GLN A 86 0.21 -26.92 1.95
C GLN A 86 0.68 -25.92 0.89
N HIS A 87 -0.13 -25.65 -0.13
CA HIS A 87 0.23 -24.68 -1.16
C HIS A 87 0.27 -23.26 -0.58
N VAL A 88 -0.72 -22.87 0.23
CA VAL A 88 -0.75 -21.55 0.87
C VAL A 88 0.36 -21.40 1.89
N SER A 89 0.61 -22.44 2.71
CA SER A 89 1.73 -22.45 3.66
C SER A 89 3.06 -22.24 2.95
N ARG A 90 3.30 -22.93 1.83
CA ARG A 90 4.53 -22.75 1.03
C ARG A 90 4.67 -21.34 0.43
N LEU A 91 3.56 -20.74 0.00
CA LEU A 91 3.57 -19.40 -0.59
C LEU A 91 3.80 -18.29 0.45
N THR A 92 3.34 -18.50 1.68
CA THR A 92 3.37 -17.50 2.75
C THR A 92 4.50 -17.70 3.75
N GLY A 93 5.01 -18.93 3.88
CA GLY A 93 5.95 -19.33 4.93
C GLY A 93 5.29 -19.57 6.29
N LEU A 94 3.96 -19.44 6.40
CA LEU A 94 3.23 -19.62 7.64
C LEU A 94 3.02 -21.10 7.95
N ASP A 95 3.17 -21.48 9.21
CA ASP A 95 2.85 -22.82 9.67
C ASP A 95 1.33 -23.04 9.61
N PRO A 96 0.83 -24.17 9.06
CA PRO A 96 -0.59 -24.47 8.99
C PRO A 96 -1.34 -24.44 10.31
N ASP A 97 -0.67 -24.79 11.41
CA ASP A 97 -1.25 -25.09 12.71
C ASP A 97 -0.88 -24.06 13.80
N GLU A 98 0.02 -23.11 13.49
CA GLU A 98 0.35 -22.00 14.38
C GLU A 98 -0.79 -20.96 14.43
N PRO A 99 -1.05 -20.35 15.62
CA PRO A 99 -1.97 -19.22 15.72
C PRO A 99 -1.52 -18.02 14.89
N LEU A 100 -2.44 -17.50 14.08
CA LEU A 100 -2.30 -16.33 13.23
C LEU A 100 -3.30 -15.26 13.65
N ASP A 101 -2.94 -14.00 13.39
CA ASP A 101 -3.85 -12.87 13.54
C ASP A 101 -4.27 -12.37 12.15
N PHE A 102 -5.50 -12.66 11.74
CA PHE A 102 -6.07 -12.17 10.47
C PHE A 102 -6.46 -10.69 10.51
N LEU A 103 -6.39 -10.05 11.68
CA LEU A 103 -6.49 -8.61 11.86
C LEU A 103 -5.12 -7.92 11.73
N ASP A 104 -4.03 -8.68 11.63
CA ASP A 104 -2.75 -8.15 11.16
C ASP A 104 -2.81 -7.97 9.64
N ARG A 105 -2.49 -6.75 9.20
CA ARG A 105 -2.56 -6.33 7.79
C ARG A 105 -1.66 -7.19 6.90
N GLU A 106 -0.45 -7.49 7.33
CA GLU A 106 0.54 -8.17 6.52
C GLU A 106 0.21 -9.66 6.41
N ILE A 107 -0.24 -10.29 7.50
CA ILE A 107 -0.79 -11.66 7.47
C ILE A 107 -1.98 -11.73 6.52
N ASN A 108 -2.93 -10.80 6.61
CA ASN A 108 -4.13 -10.81 5.78
C ASN A 108 -3.79 -10.65 4.28
N ILE A 109 -2.89 -9.72 3.93
CA ILE A 109 -2.43 -9.52 2.55
C ILE A 109 -1.68 -10.76 2.04
N ALA A 110 -0.80 -11.35 2.85
CA ALA A 110 -0.06 -12.55 2.47
C ALA A 110 -1.00 -13.72 2.15
N LEU A 111 -1.99 -13.96 3.01
CA LEU A 111 -3.03 -14.97 2.81
C LEU A 111 -3.88 -14.68 1.58
N ALA A 112 -4.34 -13.43 1.40
CA ALA A 112 -5.12 -13.03 0.24
C ALA A 112 -4.36 -13.28 -1.07
N ARG A 113 -3.08 -12.91 -1.14
CA ARG A 113 -2.23 -13.15 -2.30
C ARG A 113 -2.07 -14.64 -2.59
N ALA A 114 -1.85 -15.45 -1.55
CA ALA A 114 -1.69 -16.89 -1.69
C ALA A 114 -2.99 -17.57 -2.15
N ILE A 115 -4.15 -17.17 -1.63
CA ILE A 115 -5.47 -17.64 -2.08
C ILE A 115 -5.67 -17.27 -3.55
N VAL A 116 -5.46 -16.00 -3.94
CA VAL A 116 -5.57 -15.57 -5.34
C VAL A 116 -4.65 -16.37 -6.26
N ARG A 117 -3.42 -16.64 -5.83
CA ARG A 117 -2.45 -17.46 -6.58
C ARG A 117 -2.88 -18.92 -6.69
N HIS A 118 -3.52 -19.48 -5.66
CA HIS A 118 -4.08 -20.83 -5.69
C HIS A 118 -5.25 -20.92 -6.66
N GLU A 119 -6.23 -20.03 -6.50
CA GLU A 119 -7.52 -20.02 -7.23
C GLU A 119 -7.36 -19.79 -8.74
N ASN A 120 -6.37 -19.00 -9.16
CA ASN A 120 -6.20 -18.60 -10.56
C ASN A 120 -5.00 -19.29 -11.24
N GLY A 121 -4.22 -20.07 -10.49
CA GLY A 121 -3.02 -20.73 -11.00
C GLY A 121 -1.86 -19.75 -11.26
N GLU A 122 -0.88 -20.20 -12.06
CA GLU A 122 0.40 -19.51 -12.25
C GLU A 122 0.28 -18.35 -13.26
N PRO A 123 0.49 -17.08 -12.84
CA PRO A 123 0.37 -15.91 -13.72
C PRO A 123 1.34 -15.94 -14.90
N THR A 124 2.53 -16.55 -14.76
CA THR A 124 3.52 -16.61 -15.85
C THR A 124 3.03 -17.42 -17.05
N VAL A 125 2.10 -18.36 -16.85
CA VAL A 125 1.41 -19.09 -17.93
C VAL A 125 0.59 -18.15 -18.83
N TYR A 126 0.28 -16.95 -18.34
CA TYR A 126 -0.45 -15.90 -19.06
C TYR A 126 0.45 -14.70 -19.41
N GLY A 127 1.77 -14.85 -19.32
CA GLY A 127 2.72 -13.78 -19.62
C GLY A 127 2.75 -12.67 -18.56
N ARG A 128 2.30 -12.95 -17.33
CA ARG A 128 2.32 -12.01 -16.21
C ARG A 128 3.32 -12.46 -15.15
N LYS A 129 4.01 -11.51 -14.52
CA LYS A 129 4.88 -11.80 -13.38
C LYS A 129 4.06 -12.19 -12.13
N GLU A 130 2.94 -11.51 -11.94
CA GLU A 130 2.01 -11.70 -10.84
C GLU A 130 0.59 -11.37 -11.28
N TRP A 131 -0.42 -11.78 -10.51
CA TRP A 131 -1.82 -11.45 -10.84
C TRP A 131 -2.12 -9.96 -10.65
N TYR A 132 -1.65 -9.39 -9.54
CA TYR A 132 -1.83 -8.00 -9.16
C TYR A 132 -0.58 -7.50 -8.41
N GLY A 133 -0.23 -6.22 -8.59
CA GLY A 133 0.85 -5.58 -7.86
C GLY A 133 0.46 -5.24 -6.42
N ASP A 134 1.46 -4.86 -5.62
CA ASP A 134 1.28 -4.52 -4.19
C ASP A 134 0.27 -3.39 -3.99
N ASP A 135 0.21 -2.44 -4.91
CA ASP A 135 -0.69 -1.29 -4.86
C ASP A 135 -2.17 -1.71 -4.88
N VAL A 136 -2.52 -2.79 -5.59
CA VAL A 136 -3.89 -3.33 -5.64
C VAL A 136 -4.25 -3.96 -4.30
N PHE A 137 -3.35 -4.75 -3.72
CA PHE A 137 -3.56 -5.37 -2.41
C PHE A 137 -3.62 -4.32 -1.30
N ASP A 138 -2.78 -3.28 -1.38
CA ASP A 138 -2.78 -2.17 -0.43
C ASP A 138 -4.11 -1.39 -0.46
N ARG A 139 -4.61 -1.06 -1.67
CA ARG A 139 -5.93 -0.41 -1.82
C ARG A 139 -7.06 -1.31 -1.30
N ALA A 140 -7.02 -2.60 -1.62
CA ALA A 140 -8.02 -3.56 -1.14
C ALA A 140 -8.00 -3.68 0.40
N ALA A 141 -6.81 -3.67 1.02
CA ALA A 141 -6.65 -3.72 2.47
C ALA A 141 -7.25 -2.48 3.13
N VAL A 142 -7.00 -1.28 2.59
CA VAL A 142 -7.63 -0.04 3.07
C VAL A 142 -9.16 -0.11 2.95
N MET A 143 -9.68 -0.59 1.80
CA MET A 143 -11.12 -0.81 1.63
C MET A 143 -11.71 -1.88 2.58
N ALA A 144 -10.88 -2.79 3.09
CA ALA A 144 -11.25 -3.82 4.06
C ALA A 144 -11.25 -3.30 5.51
N GLY A 145 -10.70 -2.10 5.74
CA GLY A 145 -10.65 -1.43 7.05
C GLY A 145 -9.27 -1.41 7.72
N PHE A 146 -8.22 -1.86 7.03
CA PHE A 146 -6.85 -1.72 7.54
C PHE A 146 -6.35 -0.28 7.38
N GLU A 147 -5.46 0.14 8.27
CA GLU A 147 -4.80 1.44 8.14
C GLU A 147 -3.94 1.51 6.87
N PRO A 148 -3.91 2.66 6.19
CA PRO A 148 -3.05 2.85 5.03
C PRO A 148 -1.58 2.84 5.46
N THR A 149 -0.76 2.05 4.77
CA THR A 149 0.69 2.11 4.93
C THR A 149 1.22 3.43 4.39
N SER A 150 1.53 4.37 5.28
CA SER A 150 2.31 5.55 4.88
C SER A 150 3.74 5.10 4.60
N LYS A 151 4.16 5.05 3.33
CA LYS A 151 5.60 5.04 3.02
C LYS A 151 6.22 6.24 3.76
N PRO A 152 7.19 6.04 4.67
CA PRO A 152 7.74 7.16 5.42
C PRO A 152 8.28 8.21 4.45
N LEU A 153 7.75 9.44 4.54
CA LEU A 153 8.20 10.59 3.77
C LEU A 153 9.71 10.83 3.92
N VAL A 154 10.30 10.29 5.00
CA VAL A 154 11.72 10.29 5.34
C VAL A 154 12.63 9.69 4.25
N LYS A 155 12.13 8.88 3.31
CA LYS A 155 12.94 8.33 2.20
C LYS A 155 12.74 9.01 0.84
N SER A 156 11.86 10.00 0.72
CA SER A 156 11.65 10.67 -0.58
C SER A 156 12.69 11.78 -0.80
N ARG A 157 13.34 11.76 -1.97
CA ARG A 157 14.26 12.81 -2.42
C ARG A 157 13.59 14.19 -2.46
N THR A 158 12.28 14.22 -2.70
CA THR A 158 11.47 15.45 -2.68
C THR A 158 11.42 16.05 -1.27
N VAL A 159 11.30 15.18 -0.25
CA VAL A 159 11.25 15.57 1.16
C VAL A 159 12.63 15.97 1.65
N ALA A 160 13.68 15.29 1.22
CA ALA A 160 15.06 15.73 1.49
C ALA A 160 15.32 17.16 0.97
N GLY A 161 14.90 17.47 -0.27
CA GLY A 161 14.98 18.84 -0.80
C GLY A 161 14.12 19.84 -0.03
N ALA A 162 12.92 19.45 0.37
CA ALA A 162 12.02 20.31 1.14
C ALA A 162 12.61 20.65 2.52
N VAL A 163 13.19 19.66 3.22
CA VAL A 163 13.85 19.86 4.52
C VAL A 163 15.06 20.78 4.39
N ILE A 164 15.90 20.62 3.36
CA ILE A 164 17.05 21.50 3.12
C ILE A 164 16.58 22.95 2.85
N ALA A 165 15.52 23.11 2.06
CA ALA A 165 14.94 24.43 1.79
C ALA A 165 14.33 25.08 3.04
N ALA A 166 13.64 24.31 3.88
CA ALA A 166 13.14 24.78 5.19
C ALA A 166 14.28 25.26 6.08
N ALA A 167 15.36 24.49 6.17
CA ALA A 167 16.52 24.87 6.97
C ALA A 167 17.15 26.16 6.47
N GLY A 168 17.27 26.33 5.14
CA GLY A 168 17.74 27.58 4.55
C GLY A 168 16.83 28.78 4.88
N ALA A 169 15.50 28.62 4.70
CA ALA A 169 14.52 29.66 4.97
C ALA A 169 14.45 30.05 6.46
N ALA A 170 14.55 29.08 7.36
CA ALA A 170 14.65 29.27 8.80
C ALA A 170 15.84 30.14 9.20
N VAL A 171 16.99 29.82 8.64
CA VAL A 171 18.19 30.60 8.87
C VAL A 171 18.02 32.01 8.33
N GLY A 172 17.35 32.19 7.19
CA GLY A 172 17.13 33.51 6.59
C GLY A 172 16.22 34.41 7.44
N VAL A 173 15.17 33.85 8.04
CA VAL A 173 14.34 34.57 9.02
C VAL A 173 15.17 34.99 10.24
N ALA A 174 16.01 34.10 10.77
CA ALA A 174 16.84 34.37 11.95
C ALA A 174 17.91 35.45 11.73
N VAL A 175 18.38 35.63 10.50
CA VAL A 175 19.39 36.63 10.13
C VAL A 175 18.81 37.91 9.51
N GLY A 176 17.48 38.04 9.43
CA GLY A 176 16.82 39.23 8.89
C GLY A 176 16.76 39.31 7.36
N ALA A 177 16.79 38.17 6.67
CA ALA A 177 16.67 38.01 5.22
C ALA A 177 15.32 37.34 4.85
N PRO A 178 14.18 38.07 4.91
CA PRO A 178 12.84 37.50 4.74
C PRO A 178 12.58 36.95 3.33
N GLU A 179 13.32 37.38 2.30
CA GLU A 179 13.18 36.91 0.92
C GLU A 179 13.40 35.40 0.77
N THR A 180 14.16 34.75 1.66
CA THR A 180 14.37 33.29 1.60
C THR A 180 13.13 32.49 2.00
N ALA A 181 12.24 33.08 2.82
CA ALA A 181 10.99 32.44 3.22
C ALA A 181 9.99 32.41 2.05
N GLU A 182 9.98 33.45 1.22
CA GLU A 182 9.17 33.51 0.00
C GLU A 182 9.63 32.48 -1.04
N VAL A 183 10.95 32.26 -1.16
CA VAL A 183 11.52 31.24 -2.08
C VAL A 183 11.15 29.81 -1.68
N ALA A 184 10.91 29.57 -0.39
CA ALA A 184 10.44 28.27 0.11
C ALA A 184 8.89 28.14 0.11
N ALA A 185 8.15 29.20 -0.27
CA ALA A 185 6.70 29.19 -0.27
C ALA A 185 6.16 28.14 -1.26
N GLY A 186 5.38 27.17 -0.75
CA GLY A 186 4.82 26.06 -1.54
C GLY A 186 5.48 24.70 -1.29
N LEU A 187 6.45 24.62 -0.39
CA LEU A 187 6.98 23.36 0.12
C LEU A 187 6.14 22.83 1.29
N PRO A 188 6.07 21.49 1.50
CA PRO A 188 5.26 20.87 2.55
C PRO A 188 5.98 20.94 3.91
N ILE A 189 6.23 22.16 4.40
CA ILE A 189 6.97 22.45 5.63
C ILE A 189 6.24 23.55 6.39
N THR A 190 6.14 23.40 7.71
CA THR A 190 5.37 24.33 8.54
C THR A 190 6.25 25.46 9.08
N ALA A 191 5.64 26.58 9.47
CA ALA A 191 6.37 27.69 10.12
C ALA A 191 7.00 27.28 11.47
N GLU A 192 6.45 26.25 12.11
CA GLU A 192 6.95 25.70 13.37
C GLU A 192 8.28 24.95 13.15
N ASP A 193 8.37 24.12 12.12
CA ASP A 193 9.60 23.39 11.73
C ASP A 193 10.77 24.36 11.48
N VAL A 194 10.46 25.48 10.80
CA VAL A 194 11.39 26.55 10.48
C VAL A 194 11.93 27.20 11.76
N THR A 195 11.06 27.48 12.72
CA THR A 195 11.43 28.14 13.98
C THR A 195 12.30 27.23 14.86
N VAL A 196 12.00 25.93 14.90
CA VAL A 196 12.78 24.92 15.65
C VAL A 196 14.22 24.82 15.12
N ILE A 197 14.40 24.78 13.79
CA ILE A 197 15.73 24.69 13.16
C ILE A 197 16.56 25.95 13.43
N ALA A 198 15.94 27.13 13.33
CA ALA A 198 16.61 28.42 13.60
C ALA A 198 17.15 28.51 15.03
N GLY A 199 16.40 28.01 16.02
CA GLY A 199 16.79 28.01 17.43
C GLY A 199 18.03 27.16 17.73
N VAL A 200 18.31 26.13 16.92
CA VAL A 200 19.47 25.22 17.09
C VAL A 200 20.71 25.73 16.38
N LEU A 201 20.57 26.30 15.17
CA LEU A 201 21.71 26.71 14.35
C LEU A 201 22.31 28.06 14.76
N THR A 202 21.48 29.00 15.20
CA THR A 202 21.91 30.36 15.56
C THR A 202 22.97 30.39 16.67
N PRO A 203 22.82 29.63 17.77
CA PRO A 203 23.85 29.57 18.82
C PRO A 203 25.15 28.90 18.39
N LEU A 204 25.13 28.06 17.37
CA LEU A 204 26.26 27.22 16.97
C LEU A 204 27.19 27.91 15.95
N LEU A 205 26.60 28.61 14.99
CA LEU A 205 27.33 29.17 13.83
C LEU A 205 27.38 30.71 13.83
N GLY A 206 26.49 31.37 14.59
CA GLY A 206 26.39 32.82 14.63
C GLY A 206 25.80 33.44 13.36
N VAL A 207 25.21 34.62 13.51
CA VAL A 207 24.43 35.32 12.46
C VAL A 207 25.28 35.63 11.21
N SER A 208 26.56 35.98 11.39
CA SER A 208 27.45 36.42 10.31
C SER A 208 27.82 35.32 9.31
N ILE A 209 27.86 34.06 9.74
CA ILE A 209 28.11 32.90 8.87
C ILE A 209 26.78 32.45 8.23
N LEU A 210 25.71 32.47 9.01
CA LEU A 210 24.38 32.03 8.62
C LEU A 210 23.75 32.85 7.49
N GLN A 211 24.00 34.17 7.43
CA GLN A 211 23.49 35.05 6.35
C GLN A 211 23.95 34.64 4.95
N TYR A 212 25.13 34.03 4.82
CA TYR A 212 25.63 33.57 3.51
C TYR A 212 25.18 32.14 3.18
N LEU A 213 25.01 31.30 4.19
CA LEU A 213 24.62 29.89 4.01
C LEU A 213 23.11 29.73 3.75
N SER A 214 22.28 30.59 4.34
CA SER A 214 20.82 30.54 4.18
C SER A 214 20.32 30.59 2.74
N PRO A 215 20.67 31.59 1.90
CA PRO A 215 20.16 31.68 0.54
C PRO A 215 20.66 30.51 -0.33
N ILE A 216 21.90 30.05 -0.11
CA ILE A 216 22.48 28.91 -0.83
C ILE A 216 21.73 27.61 -0.49
N ALA A 217 21.51 27.35 0.81
CA ALA A 217 20.78 26.17 1.26
C ALA A 217 19.32 26.18 0.76
N THR A 218 18.66 27.33 0.81
CA THR A 218 17.27 27.48 0.33
C THR A 218 17.14 27.16 -1.14
N LEU A 219 17.99 27.77 -1.99
CA LEU A 219 17.98 27.54 -3.43
C LEU A 219 18.36 26.10 -3.80
N ALA A 220 19.36 25.53 -3.13
CA ALA A 220 19.76 24.14 -3.34
C ALA A 220 18.63 23.15 -2.98
N GLY A 221 17.93 23.38 -1.87
CA GLY A 221 16.80 22.58 -1.44
C GLY A 221 15.63 22.64 -2.42
N VAL A 222 15.24 23.85 -2.86
CA VAL A 222 14.17 24.06 -3.84
C VAL A 222 14.51 23.41 -5.17
N ALA A 223 15.74 23.61 -5.67
CA ALA A 223 16.21 22.98 -6.92
C ALA A 223 16.16 21.45 -6.82
N LEU A 224 16.56 20.88 -5.69
CA LEU A 224 16.50 19.44 -5.46
C LEU A 224 15.06 18.92 -5.42
N THR A 225 14.14 19.65 -4.78
CA THR A 225 12.71 19.30 -4.73
C THR A 225 12.09 19.32 -6.13
N ILE A 226 12.36 20.35 -6.93
CA ILE A 226 11.85 20.45 -8.31
C ILE A 226 12.43 19.33 -9.18
N TYR A 227 13.74 19.10 -9.09
CA TYR A 227 14.41 18.04 -9.83
C TYR A 227 13.88 16.65 -9.47
N ALA A 228 13.73 16.37 -8.18
CA ALA A 228 13.19 15.10 -7.69
C ALA A 228 11.74 14.89 -8.17
N ARG A 229 10.89 15.92 -8.10
CA ARG A 229 9.52 15.87 -8.63
C ARG A 229 9.48 15.51 -10.12
N TRP A 230 10.35 16.11 -10.91
CA TRP A 230 10.42 15.86 -12.35
C TRP A 230 10.97 14.47 -12.69
N ASP A 231 12.04 14.02 -12.03
CA ASP A 231 12.63 12.69 -12.23
C ASP A 231 11.68 11.57 -11.77
N ASP A 232 11.00 11.74 -10.63
CA ASP A 232 9.99 10.80 -10.12
C ASP A 232 8.82 10.66 -11.10
N ALA A 233 8.33 11.77 -11.66
CA ALA A 233 7.27 11.78 -12.66
C ALA A 233 7.71 11.08 -13.96
N ARG A 234 8.96 11.29 -14.39
CA ARG A 234 9.53 10.60 -15.57
C ARG A 234 9.64 9.09 -15.37
N ARG A 235 9.92 8.66 -14.13
CA ARG A 235 10.11 7.24 -13.76
C ARG A 235 8.84 6.53 -13.29
N LYS A 236 7.70 7.23 -13.21
CA LYS A 236 6.41 6.69 -12.71
C LYS A 236 6.51 6.12 -11.28
N LEU A 237 7.29 6.78 -10.41
CA LEU A 237 7.51 6.37 -9.02
C LEU A 237 6.49 6.95 -8.03
N ARG A 238 5.47 7.66 -8.53
CA ARG A 238 4.39 8.30 -7.77
C ARG A 238 3.05 7.73 -8.15
#